data_AF-A0A2A4Z1T0-F1
#
_entry.id   AF-A0A2A4Z1T0-F1
#
_cell.length_a   1.000
_cell.length_b   1.000
_cell.length_c   1.000
_cell.angle_alpha   90.00
_cell.angle_beta   90.00
_cell.angle_gamma   90.00
#
_symmetry.space_group_name_H-M   'P 1'
#
loop_
_entity.id
_entity.type
_entity.pdbx_description
1 polymer ?
#
loop_
_entity_poly.entity_id
_entity_poly.type
_entity_poly.pdbx_seq_one_letter_code
_entity_poly.pdbx_strand_id
1 'polypeptide(L)'
;MVRNILYLFVGAIIFIGLILKFMHWPGAGPTLTVSLSGIAFLLIDYAILKRKSGQWLQNIVYPLFGASFAVAVLFKLMHCPGANILFVISMLGISLAFSQTAYSMRKSINAVIPLVISIIMLFALFKIMHWPYLGFLSVFTIIFSIATPVLLIIRRNQLKQTAPNLSSQFMMIAILCLISSVFEYSVILFPDALSIAHSLPDIAQVIISMGILLVIRKALQKDGLKDNYQNDYQLINCIGAIFIIGFIFQMLSTN
;
A
#
# COMPACT_ATOMS: atom_id res chain seq x y z
N MET A 1 -6.88 10.15 -21.09
CA MET A 1 -6.65 11.41 -20.35
C MET A 1 -7.55 11.52 -19.13
N VAL A 2 -8.89 11.45 -19.27
CA VAL A 2 -9.87 11.54 -18.17
C VAL A 2 -9.59 10.62 -16.98
N ARG A 3 -9.28 9.33 -17.22
CA ARG A 3 -9.04 8.36 -16.13
C ARG A 3 -7.78 8.66 -15.32
N ASN A 4 -6.72 9.18 -15.95
CA ASN A 4 -5.50 9.60 -15.23
C ASN A 4 -5.77 10.79 -14.30
N ILE A 5 -6.67 11.69 -14.71
CA ILE A 5 -7.14 12.81 -13.89
C ILE A 5 -8.00 12.28 -12.74
N LEU A 6 -8.86 11.30 -12.99
CA LEU A 6 -9.68 10.67 -11.95
C LEU A 6 -8.83 9.96 -10.88
N TYR A 7 -7.81 9.19 -11.28
CA TYR A 7 -6.87 8.57 -10.33
C TYR A 7 -6.15 9.61 -9.47
N LEU A 8 -5.70 10.72 -10.08
CA LEU A 8 -5.09 11.84 -9.37
C LEU A 8 -6.04 12.46 -8.36
N PHE A 9 -7.27 12.71 -8.79
CA PHE A 9 -8.28 13.37 -7.99
C PHE A 9 -8.68 12.53 -6.77
N VAL A 10 -8.97 11.24 -6.97
CA VAL A 10 -9.28 10.32 -5.86
C VAL A 10 -8.08 10.21 -4.90
N GLY A 11 -6.85 10.13 -5.44
CA GLY A 11 -5.63 10.12 -4.64
C GLY A 11 -5.32 11.43 -3.92
N ALA A 12 -5.82 12.58 -4.39
CA ALA A 12 -5.72 13.84 -3.66
C ALA A 12 -6.75 13.92 -2.53
N ILE A 13 -8.00 13.50 -2.80
CA ILE A 13 -9.07 13.50 -1.81
C ILE A 13 -8.75 12.58 -0.64
N ILE A 14 -8.20 11.38 -0.88
CA ILE A 14 -7.81 10.45 0.20
C ILE A 14 -6.78 11.09 1.15
N PHE A 15 -5.80 11.80 0.57
CA PHE A 15 -4.73 12.46 1.30
C PHE A 15 -5.27 13.63 2.13
N ILE A 16 -6.09 14.48 1.52
CA ILE A 16 -6.76 15.59 2.22
C ILE A 16 -7.64 15.03 3.35
N GLY A 17 -8.42 13.97 3.09
CA GLY A 17 -9.28 13.33 4.08
C GLY A 17 -8.51 12.79 5.30
N LEU A 18 -7.33 12.20 5.09
CA LEU A 18 -6.46 11.74 6.18
C LEU A 18 -5.92 12.91 7.01
N ILE A 19 -5.45 13.98 6.37
CA ILE A 19 -5.01 15.19 7.09
C ILE A 19 -6.16 15.77 7.92
N LEU A 20 -7.35 15.93 7.33
CA LEU A 20 -8.53 16.41 8.04
C LEU A 20 -8.85 15.53 9.25
N LYS A 21 -8.75 14.20 9.11
CA LYS A 21 -9.00 13.25 10.19
C LYS A 21 -8.02 13.46 11.35
N PHE A 22 -6.72 13.50 11.07
CA PHE A 22 -5.70 13.65 12.12
C PHE A 22 -5.73 15.02 12.78
N MET A 23 -6.09 16.07 12.03
CA MET A 23 -6.30 17.41 12.58
C MET A 23 -7.65 17.58 13.30
N HIS A 24 -8.51 16.55 13.30
CA HIS A 24 -9.89 16.62 13.80
C HIS A 24 -10.73 17.73 13.16
N TRP A 25 -10.42 18.07 11.91
CA TRP A 25 -11.13 19.12 11.17
C TRP A 25 -12.47 18.61 10.62
N PRO A 26 -13.48 19.50 10.51
CA PRO A 26 -14.78 19.13 10.00
C PRO A 26 -14.67 18.64 8.55
N GLY A 27 -15.53 17.66 8.19
CA GLY A 27 -15.57 17.10 6.84
C GLY A 27 -14.63 15.92 6.57
N ALA A 28 -13.82 15.49 7.55
CA ALA A 28 -12.97 14.30 7.41
C ALA A 28 -13.76 13.05 7.01
N GLY A 29 -14.86 12.75 7.71
CA GLY A 29 -15.72 11.60 7.42
C GLY A 29 -16.24 11.57 5.97
N PRO A 30 -17.01 12.59 5.53
CA PRO A 30 -17.50 12.66 4.15
C PRO A 30 -16.38 12.58 3.10
N THR A 31 -15.24 13.24 3.34
CA THR A 31 -14.09 13.23 2.42
C THR A 31 -13.48 11.82 2.27
N LEU A 32 -13.33 11.09 3.39
CA LEU A 32 -12.86 9.72 3.39
C LEU A 32 -13.87 8.76 2.74
N THR A 33 -15.16 8.94 2.98
CA THR A 33 -16.22 8.13 2.33
C THR A 33 -16.21 8.30 0.82
N VAL A 34 -16.10 9.54 0.32
CA VAL A 34 -16.05 9.84 -1.12
C VAL A 34 -14.79 9.24 -1.75
N SER A 35 -13.62 9.37 -1.11
CA SER A 35 -12.38 8.80 -1.65
C SER A 35 -12.39 7.27 -1.66
N LEU A 36 -12.82 6.61 -0.58
CA LEU A 36 -12.94 5.14 -0.54
C LEU A 36 -13.92 4.61 -1.59
N SER A 37 -15.06 5.28 -1.76
CA SER A 37 -16.01 4.97 -2.83
C SER A 37 -15.35 5.11 -4.20
N GLY A 38 -14.63 6.21 -4.42
CA GLY A 38 -13.86 6.46 -5.64
C GLY A 38 -12.83 5.37 -5.94
N ILE A 39 -12.08 4.91 -4.92
CA ILE A 39 -11.11 3.80 -5.06
C ILE A 39 -11.83 2.52 -5.48
N ALA A 40 -12.94 2.16 -4.83
CA ALA A 40 -13.71 0.98 -5.17
C ALA A 40 -14.22 1.04 -6.63
N PHE A 41 -14.80 2.17 -7.04
CA PHE A 41 -15.25 2.37 -8.43
C PHE A 41 -14.11 2.27 -9.44
N LEU A 42 -12.96 2.88 -9.15
CA LEU A 42 -11.79 2.85 -10.03
C LEU A 42 -11.23 1.43 -10.21
N LEU A 43 -11.21 0.63 -9.14
CA LEU A 43 -10.76 -0.76 -9.20
C LEU A 43 -11.74 -1.66 -9.96
N ILE A 44 -13.05 -1.43 -9.81
CA ILE A 44 -14.08 -2.13 -10.57
C ILE A 44 -14.01 -1.74 -12.06
N ASP A 45 -13.89 -0.45 -12.37
CA ASP A 45 -13.74 0.05 -13.74
C ASP A 45 -12.46 -0.51 -14.40
N TYR A 46 -11.36 -0.61 -13.64
CA TYR A 46 -10.16 -1.30 -14.09
C TYR A 46 -10.42 -2.78 -14.46
N ALA A 47 -11.12 -3.51 -13.59
CA ALA A 47 -11.46 -4.92 -13.81
C ALA A 47 -12.34 -5.12 -15.06
N ILE A 48 -13.35 -4.27 -15.23
CA ILE A 48 -14.27 -4.32 -16.38
C ILE A 48 -13.51 -4.12 -17.70
N LEU A 49 -12.59 -3.15 -17.75
CA LEU A 49 -11.82 -2.90 -18.97
C LEU A 49 -10.86 -4.03 -19.33
N LYS A 50 -10.25 -4.67 -18.32
CA LYS A 50 -9.30 -5.75 -18.56
C LYS A 50 -9.95 -7.14 -18.64
N ARG A 51 -11.28 -7.19 -18.75
CA ARG A 51 -12.06 -8.45 -18.77
C ARG A 51 -11.65 -9.46 -19.84
N LYS A 52 -11.17 -9.00 -21.00
CA LYS A 52 -10.76 -9.86 -22.12
C LYS A 52 -9.28 -10.29 -22.08
N SER A 53 -8.57 -9.95 -21.00
CA SER A 53 -7.15 -10.29 -20.89
C SER A 53 -6.94 -11.76 -20.50
N GLY A 54 -5.87 -12.38 -21.00
CA GLY A 54 -5.50 -13.75 -20.63
C GLY A 54 -5.07 -13.94 -19.17
N GLN A 55 -4.85 -12.85 -18.43
CA GLN A 55 -4.43 -12.86 -17.01
C GLN A 55 -5.61 -12.52 -16.09
N TRP A 56 -6.64 -13.36 -16.11
CA TRP A 56 -7.92 -13.13 -15.43
C TRP A 56 -7.78 -12.83 -13.93
N LEU A 57 -6.95 -13.60 -13.20
CA LEU A 57 -6.72 -13.39 -11.77
C LEU A 57 -6.17 -11.99 -11.45
N GLN A 58 -5.11 -11.58 -12.15
CA GLN A 58 -4.42 -10.32 -11.90
C GLN A 58 -5.26 -9.10 -12.29
N ASN A 59 -6.04 -9.25 -13.36
CA ASN A 59 -6.72 -8.13 -13.97
C ASN A 59 -8.18 -7.98 -13.54
N ILE A 60 -8.80 -9.02 -12.96
CA ILE A 60 -10.20 -8.98 -12.52
C ILE A 60 -10.29 -9.30 -11.04
N VAL A 61 -9.85 -10.48 -10.63
CA VAL A 61 -10.07 -10.98 -9.27
C VAL A 61 -9.37 -10.12 -8.22
N TYR A 62 -8.08 -9.79 -8.42
CA TYR A 62 -7.33 -9.02 -7.43
C TYR A 62 -7.81 -7.57 -7.29
N PRO A 63 -8.12 -6.84 -8.38
CA PRO A 63 -8.79 -5.54 -8.27
C PRO A 63 -10.14 -5.61 -7.54
N LEU A 64 -10.92 -6.68 -7.73
CA LEU A 64 -12.18 -6.87 -7.01
C LEU A 64 -11.97 -7.09 -5.51
N PHE A 65 -10.92 -7.81 -5.10
CA PHE A 65 -10.54 -7.91 -3.68
C PHE A 65 -10.07 -6.57 -3.11
N GLY A 66 -9.36 -5.76 -3.90
CA GLY A 66 -9.02 -4.38 -3.51
C GLY A 66 -10.25 -3.49 -3.37
N ALA A 67 -11.22 -3.61 -4.28
CA ALA A 67 -12.48 -2.86 -4.21
C ALA A 67 -13.30 -3.29 -2.99
N SER A 68 -13.41 -4.60 -2.72
CA SER A 68 -14.11 -5.09 -1.54
C SER A 68 -13.41 -4.69 -0.24
N PHE A 69 -12.08 -4.57 -0.23
CA PHE A 69 -11.34 -4.01 0.91
C PHE A 69 -11.69 -2.54 1.17
N ALA A 70 -11.71 -1.71 0.13
CA ALA A 70 -12.11 -0.30 0.25
C ALA A 70 -13.55 -0.16 0.76
N VAL A 71 -14.47 -0.99 0.26
CA VAL A 71 -15.88 -1.03 0.72
C VAL A 71 -15.98 -1.55 2.16
N ALA A 72 -15.18 -2.55 2.55
CA ALA A 72 -15.16 -3.06 3.91
C ALA A 72 -14.72 -1.98 4.92
N VAL A 73 -13.70 -1.20 4.58
CA VAL A 73 -13.23 -0.07 5.40
C VAL A 73 -14.30 1.01 5.48
N LEU A 74 -14.95 1.34 4.36
CA LEU A 74 -16.06 2.28 4.33
C LEU A 74 -17.21 1.82 5.23
N PHE A 75 -17.59 0.54 5.17
CA PHE A 75 -18.63 -0.03 6.04
C PHE A 75 -18.21 0.03 7.50
N LYS A 76 -16.94 -0.19 7.80
CA LYS A 76 -16.41 -0.09 9.17
C LYS A 76 -16.46 1.34 9.69
N LEU A 77 -16.14 2.34 8.86
CA LEU A 77 -16.25 3.76 9.19
C LEU A 77 -17.71 4.21 9.38
N MET A 78 -18.65 3.63 8.63
CA MET A 78 -20.08 3.94 8.72
C MET A 78 -20.84 3.08 9.72
N HIS A 79 -20.15 2.19 10.45
CA HIS A 79 -20.77 1.20 11.34
C HIS A 79 -21.84 0.31 10.66
N CYS A 80 -21.67 0.03 9.37
CA CYS A 80 -22.57 -0.83 8.62
C CYS A 80 -22.39 -2.31 9.00
N PRO A 81 -23.49 -3.10 9.01
CA PRO A 81 -23.40 -4.53 9.28
C PRO A 81 -22.59 -5.26 8.20
N GLY A 82 -21.92 -6.35 8.59
CA GLY A 82 -21.12 -7.17 7.67
C GLY A 82 -19.73 -6.62 7.33
N ALA A 83 -19.34 -5.44 7.85
CA ALA A 83 -18.02 -4.84 7.63
C ALA A 83 -16.87 -5.83 7.91
N ASN A 84 -16.93 -6.53 9.05
CA ASN A 84 -15.88 -7.48 9.45
C ASN A 84 -15.76 -8.67 8.51
N ILE A 85 -16.88 -9.22 8.02
CA ILE A 85 -16.89 -10.37 7.10
C ILE A 85 -16.26 -9.96 5.77
N LEU A 86 -16.68 -8.81 5.22
CA LEU A 86 -16.13 -8.28 3.97
C LEU A 86 -14.64 -7.94 4.13
N PHE A 87 -14.25 -7.43 5.30
CA PHE A 87 -12.84 -7.14 5.62
C PHE A 87 -11.99 -8.41 5.64
N VAL A 88 -12.47 -9.49 6.25
CA VAL A 88 -11.79 -10.79 6.26
C VAL A 88 -11.64 -11.35 4.84
N ILE A 89 -12.72 -11.39 4.05
CA ILE A 89 -12.67 -11.94 2.69
C ILE A 89 -11.70 -11.14 1.80
N SER A 90 -11.76 -9.82 1.89
CA SER A 90 -10.89 -8.93 1.10
C SER A 90 -9.42 -9.03 1.50
N MET A 91 -9.11 -9.09 2.80
CA MET A 91 -7.76 -9.31 3.30
C MET A 91 -7.17 -10.66 2.88
N LEU A 92 -7.95 -11.75 2.94
CA LEU A 92 -7.53 -13.06 2.42
C LEU A 92 -7.23 -12.98 0.91
N GLY A 93 -8.12 -12.35 0.14
CA GLY A 93 -7.94 -12.20 -1.30
C GLY A 93 -6.71 -11.38 -1.68
N ILE A 94 -6.44 -10.29 -0.96
CA ILE A 94 -5.23 -9.47 -1.14
C ILE A 94 -3.98 -10.24 -0.74
N SER A 95 -4.01 -11.01 0.35
CA SER A 95 -2.89 -11.88 0.75
C SER A 95 -2.55 -12.90 -0.35
N LEU A 96 -3.57 -13.54 -0.94
CA LEU A 96 -3.38 -14.45 -2.09
C LEU A 96 -2.86 -13.72 -3.34
N ALA A 97 -3.30 -12.48 -3.59
CA ALA A 97 -2.80 -11.67 -4.70
C ALA A 97 -1.30 -11.39 -4.58
N PHE A 98 -0.83 -11.05 -3.38
CA PHE A 98 0.59 -10.87 -3.11
C PHE A 98 1.37 -12.19 -3.22
N SER A 99 0.82 -13.30 -2.70
CA SER A 99 1.43 -14.62 -2.83
C SER A 99 1.62 -15.04 -4.31
N GLN A 100 0.61 -14.81 -5.15
CA GLN A 100 0.71 -15.08 -6.59
C GLN A 100 1.77 -14.19 -7.27
N THR A 101 1.88 -12.93 -6.85
CA THR A 101 2.89 -11.99 -7.36
C THR A 101 4.30 -12.43 -6.95
N ALA A 102 4.47 -12.95 -5.73
CA ALA A 102 5.71 -13.58 -5.31
C ALA A 102 6.04 -14.82 -6.17
N TYR A 103 5.05 -15.67 -6.44
CA TYR A 103 5.22 -16.87 -7.26
C TYR A 103 5.58 -16.55 -8.72
N SER A 104 5.03 -15.48 -9.31
CA SER A 104 5.42 -15.05 -10.65
C SER A 104 6.87 -14.56 -10.71
N MET A 105 7.36 -13.95 -9.62
CA MET A 105 8.74 -13.48 -9.51
C MET A 105 9.70 -14.49 -8.87
N ARG A 106 9.30 -15.75 -8.64
CA ARG A 106 10.04 -16.73 -7.81
C ARG A 106 11.52 -16.95 -8.15
N LYS A 107 11.94 -16.63 -9.38
CA LYS A 107 13.35 -16.73 -9.81
C LYS A 107 14.19 -15.50 -9.44
N SER A 108 13.56 -14.44 -8.95
CA SER A 108 14.18 -13.17 -8.57
C SER A 108 14.10 -12.97 -7.07
N ILE A 109 15.14 -12.37 -6.49
CA ILE A 109 15.15 -11.93 -5.09
C ILE A 109 14.02 -10.93 -4.78
N ASN A 110 13.48 -10.25 -5.79
CA ASN A 110 12.35 -9.33 -5.66
C ASN A 110 11.07 -10.02 -5.17
N ALA A 111 10.97 -11.35 -5.26
CA ALA A 111 9.83 -12.12 -4.74
C ALA A 111 9.71 -12.09 -3.22
N VAL A 112 10.78 -11.73 -2.49
CA VAL A 112 10.76 -11.69 -1.01
C VAL A 112 9.75 -10.66 -0.49
N ILE A 113 9.68 -9.47 -1.09
CA ILE A 113 8.76 -8.40 -0.65
C ILE A 113 7.29 -8.82 -0.70
N PRO A 114 6.74 -9.26 -1.86
CA PRO A 114 5.34 -9.71 -1.94
C PRO A 114 5.06 -10.95 -1.07
N LEU A 115 6.06 -11.83 -0.86
CA LEU A 115 5.88 -12.97 0.02
C LEU A 115 5.73 -12.55 1.49
N VAL A 116 6.63 -11.70 1.98
CA VAL A 116 6.58 -11.21 3.36
C VAL A 116 5.29 -10.43 3.62
N ILE A 117 4.87 -9.53 2.72
CA ILE A 117 3.61 -8.81 2.91
C ILE A 117 2.39 -9.72 2.84
N SER A 118 2.39 -10.76 2.00
CA SER A 118 1.31 -11.76 1.96
C SER A 118 1.13 -12.41 3.33
N ILE A 119 2.25 -12.79 3.97
CA ILE A 119 2.29 -13.36 5.31
C ILE A 119 1.81 -12.35 6.35
N ILE A 120 2.29 -11.09 6.30
CA ILE A 120 1.83 -10.01 7.20
C ILE A 120 0.32 -9.84 7.10
N MET A 121 -0.24 -9.77 5.89
CA MET A 121 -1.68 -9.59 5.68
C MET A 121 -2.49 -10.76 6.26
N LEU A 122 -1.97 -11.99 6.13
CA LEU A 122 -2.59 -13.18 6.73
C LEU A 122 -2.57 -13.12 8.27
N PHE A 123 -1.42 -12.77 8.88
CA PHE A 123 -1.31 -12.66 10.34
C PHE A 123 -2.07 -11.46 10.92
N ALA A 124 -2.15 -10.35 10.19
CA ALA A 124 -2.97 -9.20 10.57
C ALA A 124 -4.46 -9.60 10.67
N LEU A 125 -4.90 -10.54 9.83
CA LEU A 125 -6.25 -11.07 9.86
C LEU A 125 -6.52 -11.85 11.16
N PHE A 126 -5.60 -12.71 11.59
CA PHE A 126 -5.71 -13.40 12.89
C PHE A 126 -5.77 -12.43 14.07
N LYS A 127 -5.00 -11.34 14.03
CA LYS A 127 -5.07 -10.27 15.04
C LYS A 127 -6.47 -9.64 15.09
N ILE A 128 -7.08 -9.36 13.93
CA ILE A 128 -8.43 -8.79 13.86
C ILE A 128 -9.50 -9.77 14.33
N MET A 129 -9.29 -11.08 14.10
CA MET A 129 -10.16 -12.15 14.60
C MET A 129 -9.93 -12.49 16.08
N HIS A 130 -9.09 -11.73 16.80
CA HIS A 130 -8.75 -11.93 18.21
C HIS A 130 -8.16 -13.32 18.51
N TRP A 131 -7.43 -13.90 17.55
CA TRP A 131 -6.79 -15.21 17.74
C TRP A 131 -5.58 -15.10 18.69
N PRO A 132 -5.30 -16.10 19.55
CA PRO A 132 -4.45 -15.93 20.73
C PRO A 132 -2.94 -15.78 20.43
N TYR A 133 -2.48 -16.05 19.20
CA TYR A 133 -1.07 -15.96 18.83
C TYR A 133 -0.75 -14.62 18.13
N LEU A 134 -0.33 -13.61 18.91
CA LEU A 134 -0.09 -12.23 18.42
C LEU A 134 1.38 -11.86 18.16
N GLY A 135 2.37 -12.67 18.59
CA GLY A 135 3.79 -12.29 18.57
C GLY A 135 4.44 -12.27 17.18
N PHE A 136 3.92 -13.02 16.21
CA PHE A 136 4.58 -13.15 14.89
C PHE A 136 4.39 -11.92 13.98
N LEU A 137 3.30 -11.16 14.16
CA LEU A 137 3.00 -10.03 13.30
C LEU A 137 4.10 -8.96 13.34
N SER A 138 4.57 -8.60 14.55
CA SER A 138 5.63 -7.60 14.74
C SER A 138 6.97 -8.04 14.14
N VAL A 139 7.28 -9.34 14.21
CA VAL A 139 8.50 -9.89 13.60
C VAL A 139 8.48 -9.71 12.09
N PHE A 140 7.37 -10.07 11.44
CA PHE A 140 7.27 -9.93 9.98
C PHE A 140 7.25 -8.46 9.53
N THR A 141 6.64 -7.55 10.31
CA THR A 141 6.70 -6.11 9.98
C THR A 141 8.13 -5.57 10.07
N ILE A 142 8.91 -5.96 11.09
CA ILE A 142 10.34 -5.59 11.18
C ILE A 142 11.13 -6.13 9.99
N ILE A 143 10.93 -7.41 9.64
CA ILE A 143 11.57 -8.01 8.47
C ILE A 143 11.22 -7.22 7.21
N PHE A 144 9.96 -6.83 7.02
CA PHE A 144 9.52 -6.04 5.89
C PHE A 144 10.15 -4.65 5.83
N SER A 145 10.19 -3.93 6.96
CA SER A 145 10.79 -2.59 7.08
C SER A 145 12.28 -2.59 6.72
N ILE A 146 13.01 -3.68 7.02
CA ILE A 146 14.44 -3.82 6.70
C ILE A 146 14.63 -4.35 5.28
N ALA A 147 13.89 -5.39 4.88
CA ALA A 147 14.07 -6.07 3.60
C ALA A 147 13.76 -5.13 2.41
N THR A 148 12.71 -4.31 2.52
CA THR A 148 12.29 -3.41 1.44
C THR A 148 13.39 -2.44 1.01
N PRO A 149 13.98 -1.61 1.88
CA PRO A 149 15.05 -0.69 1.49
C PRO A 149 16.33 -1.42 1.06
N VAL A 150 16.70 -2.51 1.74
CA VAL A 150 17.90 -3.29 1.39
C VAL A 150 17.80 -3.84 -0.04
N LEU A 151 16.67 -4.45 -0.39
CA LEU A 151 16.45 -5.01 -1.73
C LEU A 151 16.43 -3.93 -2.80
N LEU A 152 15.81 -2.78 -2.53
CA LEU A 152 15.81 -1.64 -3.46
C LEU A 152 17.23 -1.08 -3.69
N ILE A 153 18.07 -1.02 -2.66
CA ILE A 153 19.47 -0.58 -2.77
C ILE A 153 20.31 -1.58 -3.57
N ILE A 154 20.14 -2.90 -3.33
CA ILE A 154 20.81 -3.94 -4.13
C ILE A 154 20.42 -3.79 -5.60
N ARG A 155 19.12 -3.64 -5.89
CA ARG A 155 18.63 -3.52 -7.27
C ARG A 155 19.08 -2.23 -7.94
N ARG A 156 19.13 -1.10 -7.21
CA ARG A 156 19.71 0.16 -7.67
C ARG A 156 21.11 -0.05 -8.24
N ASN A 157 21.98 -0.76 -7.52
CA ASN A 157 23.38 -0.96 -7.92
C ASN A 157 23.48 -1.76 -9.22
N GLN A 158 22.61 -2.76 -9.40
CA GLN A 158 22.52 -3.54 -10.65
C GLN A 158 22.01 -2.70 -11.83
N LEU A 159 21.13 -1.74 -11.58
CA LEU A 159 20.54 -0.86 -12.60
C LEU A 159 21.41 0.36 -12.94
N LYS A 160 22.49 0.63 -12.20
CA LYS A 160 23.30 1.84 -12.36
C LYS A 160 23.91 1.97 -13.76
N GLN A 161 24.29 0.84 -14.36
CA GLN A 161 24.91 0.81 -15.70
C GLN A 161 23.89 0.66 -16.83
N THR A 162 22.78 -0.05 -16.58
CA THR A 162 21.79 -0.39 -17.62
C THR A 162 20.68 0.65 -17.75
N ALA A 163 20.25 1.27 -16.65
CA ALA A 163 19.14 2.22 -16.61
C ALA A 163 19.33 3.26 -15.49
N PRO A 164 20.23 4.25 -15.65
CA PRO A 164 20.63 5.18 -14.58
C PRO A 164 19.45 5.97 -13.99
N ASN A 165 18.50 6.38 -14.84
CA ASN A 165 17.30 7.09 -14.40
C ASN A 165 16.36 6.20 -13.55
N LEU A 166 16.27 4.90 -13.86
CA LEU A 166 15.46 3.96 -13.06
C LEU A 166 16.17 3.67 -11.73
N SER A 167 17.50 3.50 -11.76
CA SER A 167 18.33 3.36 -10.57
C SER A 167 18.14 4.52 -9.58
N SER A 168 18.08 5.77 -10.08
CA SER A 168 17.78 6.94 -9.25
C SER A 168 16.41 6.86 -8.55
N GLN A 169 15.37 6.40 -9.26
CA GLN A 169 14.03 6.23 -8.67
C GLN A 169 14.01 5.13 -7.60
N PHE A 170 14.67 4.00 -7.83
CA PHE A 170 14.84 2.94 -6.83
C PHE A 170 15.53 3.46 -5.56
N MET A 171 16.57 4.28 -5.71
CA MET A 171 17.23 4.91 -4.56
C MET A 171 16.29 5.85 -3.80
N MET A 172 15.53 6.68 -4.51
CA MET A 172 14.60 7.61 -3.89
C MET A 172 13.50 6.88 -3.11
N ILE A 173 12.95 5.80 -3.67
CA ILE A 173 11.98 4.94 -2.95
C ILE A 173 12.66 4.31 -1.73
N ALA A 174 13.88 3.79 -1.84
CA ALA A 174 14.60 3.17 -0.72
C ALA A 174 14.84 4.15 0.44
N ILE A 175 15.30 5.37 0.14
CA ILE A 175 15.52 6.42 1.13
C ILE A 175 14.21 6.78 1.84
N LEU A 176 13.13 6.98 1.08
CA LEU A 176 11.84 7.32 1.67
C LEU A 176 11.27 6.17 2.52
N CYS A 177 11.43 4.91 2.10
CA CYS A 177 11.06 3.75 2.92
C CYS A 177 11.88 3.66 4.22
N LEU A 178 13.18 3.99 4.18
CA LEU A 178 14.01 4.06 5.39
C LEU A 178 13.54 5.17 6.33
N ILE A 179 13.30 6.37 5.79
CA ILE A 179 12.78 7.50 6.58
C ILE A 179 11.44 7.13 7.21
N SER A 180 10.53 6.53 6.44
CA SER A 180 9.24 6.07 6.95
C SER A 180 9.39 5.03 8.06
N SER A 181 10.30 4.07 7.90
CA SER A 181 10.54 3.04 8.92
C SER A 181 11.14 3.62 10.19
N VAL A 182 12.17 4.48 10.07
CA VAL A 182 12.79 5.15 11.22
C VAL A 182 11.74 5.99 11.96
N PHE A 183 10.89 6.69 11.22
CA PHE A 183 9.84 7.50 11.79
C PHE A 183 8.83 6.63 12.57
N GLU A 184 8.34 5.54 12.00
CA GLU A 184 7.43 4.60 12.66
C GLU A 184 8.03 4.03 13.96
N TYR A 185 9.28 3.57 13.94
CA TYR A 185 9.94 3.06 15.15
C TYR A 185 10.23 4.15 16.18
N SER A 186 10.52 5.38 15.76
CA SER A 186 10.77 6.49 16.68
C SER A 186 9.54 6.82 17.52
N VAL A 187 8.35 6.74 16.92
CA VAL A 187 7.07 6.95 17.61
C VAL A 187 6.80 5.81 18.60
N ILE A 188 7.12 4.57 18.23
CA ILE A 188 6.91 3.40 19.08
C ILE A 188 7.87 3.38 20.29
N LEU A 189 9.15 3.71 20.07
CA LEU A 189 10.21 3.60 21.09
C LEU A 189 10.28 4.82 22.02
N PHE A 190 9.92 6.01 21.53
CA PHE A 190 10.03 7.25 22.28
C PHE A 190 8.71 8.03 22.29
N PRO A 191 7.63 7.46 22.85
CA PRO A 191 6.31 8.10 22.86
C PRO A 191 6.34 9.48 23.56
N ASP A 192 7.19 9.64 24.58
CA ASP A 192 7.27 10.87 25.38
C ASP A 192 8.36 11.86 24.92
N ALA A 193 9.31 11.42 24.07
CA ALA A 193 10.42 12.28 23.64
C ALA A 193 10.01 13.28 22.56
N LEU A 194 9.00 12.93 21.75
CA LEU A 194 8.25 13.87 20.93
C LEU A 194 7.00 14.29 21.71
N SER A 195 7.13 15.23 22.64
CA SER A 195 6.01 15.95 23.28
C SER A 195 5.21 16.83 22.31
N ILE A 196 5.15 16.41 21.05
CA ILE A 196 4.47 17.07 19.94
C ILE A 196 3.06 16.51 19.91
N ALA A 197 2.08 17.36 19.58
CA ALA A 197 0.67 16.98 19.45
C ALA A 197 0.49 15.58 18.85
N HIS A 198 -0.31 14.73 19.50
CA HIS A 198 -0.52 13.31 19.15
C HIS A 198 -0.76 13.04 17.65
N SER A 199 -1.27 14.02 16.90
CA SER A 199 -1.57 13.94 15.47
C SER A 199 -0.38 14.18 14.53
N LEU A 200 0.72 14.81 14.99
CA LEU A 200 1.82 15.22 14.12
C LEU A 200 2.59 14.03 13.50
N PRO A 201 2.84 12.93 14.23
CA PRO A 201 3.48 11.76 13.65
C PRO A 201 2.65 11.12 12.53
N ASP A 202 1.34 11.00 12.72
CA ASP A 202 0.46 10.45 11.70
C ASP A 202 0.44 11.31 10.43
N ILE A 203 0.40 12.65 10.59
CA ILE A 203 0.47 13.58 9.46
C ILE A 203 1.81 13.45 8.72
N ALA A 204 2.93 13.36 9.44
CA ALA A 204 4.25 13.19 8.83
C ALA A 204 4.33 11.87 8.04
N GLN A 205 3.82 10.78 8.60
CA GLN A 205 3.79 9.48 7.93
C GLN A 205 2.91 9.50 6.67
N VAL A 206 1.80 10.24 6.69
CA VAL A 206 0.95 10.48 5.52
C VAL A 206 1.70 11.22 4.42
N ILE A 207 2.43 12.29 4.77
CA ILE A 207 3.25 13.06 3.83
C ILE A 207 4.36 12.20 3.21
N ILE A 208 5.07 11.42 4.03
CA ILE A 208 6.14 10.53 3.55
C ILE A 208 5.59 9.48 2.58
N SER A 209 4.48 8.83 2.95
CA SER A 209 3.81 7.81 2.12
C SER A 209 3.33 8.38 0.79
N MET A 210 2.84 9.62 0.78
CA MET A 210 2.44 10.32 -0.45
C MET A 210 3.66 10.60 -1.35
N GLY A 211 4.78 11.03 -0.75
CA GLY A 211 6.05 11.18 -1.46
C GLY A 211 6.48 9.87 -2.14
N ILE A 212 6.36 8.74 -1.44
CA ILE A 212 6.68 7.41 -1.99
C ILE A 212 5.78 7.09 -3.18
N LEU A 213 4.47 7.27 -3.07
CA LEU A 213 3.53 7.00 -4.17
C LEU A 213 3.79 7.85 -5.41
N LEU A 214 4.16 9.14 -5.24
CA LEU A 214 4.52 10.01 -6.35
C LEU A 214 5.77 9.53 -7.09
N VAL A 215 6.79 9.10 -6.35
CA VAL A 215 8.03 8.55 -6.94
C VAL A 215 7.76 7.23 -7.66
N ILE A 216 6.96 6.35 -7.06
CA ILE A 216 6.51 5.09 -7.65
C ILE A 216 5.78 5.34 -8.96
N ARG A 217 4.84 6.28 -8.99
CA ARG A 217 4.12 6.63 -10.21
C ARG A 217 5.07 7.14 -11.30
N LYS A 218 6.01 8.02 -10.95
CA LYS A 218 7.02 8.51 -11.89
C LYS A 218 7.89 7.38 -12.43
N ALA A 219 8.15 6.34 -11.63
CA ALA A 219 8.86 5.15 -12.06
C ALA A 219 8.02 4.29 -13.03
N LEU A 220 6.76 4.07 -12.72
CA LEU A 220 5.85 3.26 -13.54
C LEU A 220 5.48 3.88 -14.89
N GLN A 221 5.55 5.21 -15.02
CA GLN A 221 5.25 5.94 -16.26
C GLN A 221 6.39 5.88 -17.29
N LYS A 222 7.51 5.22 -16.97
CA LYS A 222 8.67 5.20 -17.85
C LYS A 222 8.53 4.15 -18.96
N ASP A 223 8.71 4.57 -20.19
CA ASP A 223 8.55 3.74 -21.38
C ASP A 223 9.49 2.51 -21.35
N GLY A 224 8.96 1.36 -21.75
CA GLY A 224 9.69 0.10 -21.81
C GLY A 224 9.96 -0.59 -20.46
N LEU A 225 9.54 -0.02 -19.32
CA LEU A 225 9.75 -0.66 -18.01
C LEU A 225 9.03 -2.02 -17.91
N LYS A 226 7.80 -2.09 -18.41
CA LYS A 226 6.98 -3.30 -18.35
C LYS A 226 7.55 -4.45 -19.21
N ASP A 227 8.12 -4.10 -20.36
CA ASP A 227 8.56 -5.08 -21.36
C ASP A 227 10.03 -5.51 -21.11
N ASN A 228 10.90 -4.57 -20.76
CA ASN A 228 12.33 -4.84 -20.56
C ASN A 228 12.68 -5.26 -19.12
N TYR A 229 11.86 -4.86 -18.14
CA TYR A 229 12.14 -5.05 -16.71
C TYR A 229 10.88 -5.53 -15.96
N GLN A 230 10.26 -6.61 -16.43
CA GLN A 230 8.99 -7.12 -15.90
C GLN A 230 8.99 -7.32 -14.37
N ASN A 231 10.06 -7.89 -13.79
CA ASN A 231 10.16 -8.10 -12.34
C ASN A 231 10.29 -6.78 -11.55
N ASP A 232 10.94 -5.76 -12.13
CA ASP A 232 11.08 -4.44 -11.48
C ASP A 232 9.76 -3.68 -11.55
N TYR A 233 9.04 -3.79 -12.68
CA TYR A 233 7.70 -3.27 -12.82
C TYR A 233 6.75 -3.90 -11.77
N GLN A 234 6.76 -5.23 -11.63
CA GLN A 234 5.94 -5.93 -10.65
C GLN A 234 6.31 -5.55 -9.22
N LEU A 235 7.61 -5.41 -8.90
CA LEU A 235 8.08 -4.97 -7.58
C LEU A 235 7.59 -3.56 -7.25
N ILE A 236 7.80 -2.59 -8.14
CA ILE A 236 7.38 -1.19 -7.92
C ILE A 236 5.86 -1.12 -7.73
N ASN A 237 5.10 -1.86 -8.55
CA ASN A 237 3.65 -1.90 -8.45
C ASN A 237 3.18 -2.55 -7.14
N CYS A 238 3.87 -3.60 -6.70
CA CYS A 238 3.65 -4.24 -5.40
C CYS A 238 3.87 -3.24 -4.26
N ILE A 239 5.01 -2.54 -4.23
CA ILE A 239 5.31 -1.53 -3.20
C ILE A 239 4.24 -0.44 -3.21
N GLY A 240 3.81 0.03 -4.39
CA GLY A 240 2.73 1.01 -4.50
C GLY A 240 1.42 0.53 -3.88
N ALA A 241 1.03 -0.72 -4.13
CA ALA A 241 -0.15 -1.32 -3.52
C ALA A 241 -0.04 -1.42 -1.99
N ILE A 242 1.15 -1.75 -1.47
CA ILE A 242 1.39 -1.82 -0.01
C ILE A 242 1.15 -0.47 0.66
N PHE A 243 1.70 0.62 0.10
CA PHE A 243 1.50 1.96 0.66
C PHE A 243 0.03 2.43 0.54
N ILE A 244 -0.67 2.08 -0.54
CA ILE A 244 -2.11 2.38 -0.66
C ILE A 244 -2.91 1.62 0.41
N ILE A 245 -2.62 0.33 0.63
CA ILE A 245 -3.26 -0.46 1.69
C ILE A 245 -2.94 0.12 3.07
N GLY A 246 -1.69 0.53 3.30
CA GLY A 246 -1.26 1.21 4.52
C GLY A 246 -2.04 2.49 4.80
N PHE A 247 -2.27 3.33 3.78
CA PHE A 247 -3.12 4.51 3.89
C PHE A 247 -4.56 4.19 4.30
N ILE A 248 -5.13 3.14 3.72
CA ILE A 248 -6.48 2.70 4.05
C ILE A 248 -6.53 2.17 5.50
N PHE A 249 -5.49 1.48 5.97
CA PHE A 249 -5.38 1.06 7.37
C PHE A 249 -5.26 2.24 8.35
N GLN A 250 -4.55 3.31 8.01
CA GLN A 250 -4.49 4.54 8.82
C GLN A 250 -5.86 5.22 8.98
N MET A 251 -6.81 4.96 8.09
CA MET A 251 -8.20 5.41 8.29
C MET A 251 -8.89 4.66 9.43
N LEU A 252 -8.42 3.48 9.81
CA LEU A 252 -8.98 2.68 10.88
C LEU A 252 -8.28 2.88 12.22
N SER A 253 -7.11 3.51 12.27
CA SER A 253 -6.51 3.89 13.56
C SER A 253 -7.38 4.98 14.19
N THR A 254 -7.95 4.66 15.34
CA THR A 254 -8.58 5.64 16.22
C THR A 254 -7.50 6.13 17.17
N ASN A 255 -7.40 7.46 17.33
CA ASN A 255 -6.75 8.04 18.50
C ASN A 255 -7.45 7.58 19.78
#